data_AF-A0A5P1RC22-F1
#
_entry.id   AF-A0A5P1RC22-F1
#
_cell.length_a   1.000
_cell.length_b   1.000
_cell.length_c   1.000
_cell.angle_alpha   90.00
_cell.angle_beta   90.00
_cell.angle_gamma   90.00
#
_symmetry.space_group_name_H-M   'P 1'
#
loop_
_entity.id
_entity.type
_entity.pdbx_description
1 polymer ?
#
loop_
_entity_poly.entity_id
_entity_poly.type
_entity_poly.pdbx_seq_one_letter_code
_entity_poly.pdbx_strand_id
1 'polypeptide(L)'
;MKSVETAVELTLQTLDECERILTSLENKKQARSNTKVIESDVVNDVVTPNSKSKAKNRAANQAALQLLMDTYPQVFSRENVRPLKIGIQDDLIADDKVAKNKIKRALASYVRAPQYFRSLQEGADRIDLAGEASGQVTAEEAEHAKGKLKEFHQRRRDLQREAEKQKREQEKSERLSNKLEQLVSLNRR
;
A
#
# COMPACT_ATOMS: atom_id res chain seq x y z
N MET A 1 -9.24 -30.95 -57.12
CA MET A 1 -8.25 -31.04 -56.01
C MET A 1 -7.32 -29.84 -55.96
N LYS A 2 -6.72 -29.39 -57.08
CA LYS A 2 -5.75 -28.26 -57.11
C LYS A 2 -6.24 -26.90 -56.58
N SER A 3 -7.55 -26.63 -56.55
CA SER A 3 -8.14 -25.34 -56.09
C SER A 3 -8.22 -25.20 -54.57
N VAL A 4 -8.26 -26.31 -53.83
CA VAL A 4 -8.33 -26.28 -52.36
C VAL A 4 -6.93 -26.10 -51.78
N GLU A 5 -5.93 -26.73 -52.40
CA GLU A 5 -4.52 -26.60 -52.03
C GLU A 5 -4.01 -25.17 -52.24
N THR A 6 -4.39 -24.51 -53.34
CA THR A 6 -4.05 -23.09 -53.56
C THR A 6 -4.73 -22.15 -52.56
N ALA A 7 -5.97 -22.44 -52.16
CA ALA A 7 -6.65 -21.68 -51.13
C ALA A 7 -5.96 -21.85 -49.76
N VAL A 8 -5.49 -23.06 -49.44
CA VAL A 8 -4.74 -23.33 -48.21
C VAL A 8 -3.38 -22.61 -48.23
N GLU A 9 -2.65 -22.64 -49.33
CA GLU A 9 -1.38 -21.90 -49.46
C GLU A 9 -1.56 -20.40 -49.30
N LEU A 10 -2.62 -19.83 -49.89
CA LEU A 10 -2.95 -18.41 -49.73
C LEU A 10 -3.30 -18.07 -48.27
N THR A 11 -4.02 -18.95 -47.58
CA THR A 11 -4.30 -18.74 -46.15
C THR A 11 -3.05 -18.82 -45.28
N LEU A 12 -2.09 -19.68 -45.60
CA LEU A 12 -0.83 -19.77 -44.87
C LEU A 12 0.07 -18.55 -45.12
N GLN A 13 0.10 -18.05 -46.36
CA GLN A 13 0.82 -16.81 -46.70
C GLN A 13 0.25 -15.59 -45.99
N THR A 14 -1.08 -15.47 -45.92
CA THR A 14 -1.73 -14.35 -45.22
C THR A 14 -1.55 -14.42 -43.70
N LEU A 15 -1.49 -15.63 -43.12
CA LEU A 15 -1.17 -15.81 -41.70
C LEU A 15 0.28 -15.40 -41.37
N ASP A 16 1.25 -15.82 -42.19
CA ASP A 16 2.66 -15.44 -42.01
C ASP A 16 2.88 -13.92 -42.17
N GLU A 17 2.16 -13.28 -43.10
CA GLU A 17 2.17 -11.82 -43.24
C GLU A 17 1.60 -11.12 -41.99
N CYS A 18 0.53 -11.66 -41.42
CA CYS A 18 -0.08 -11.15 -40.19
C CYS A 18 0.86 -11.28 -38.97
N GLU A 19 1.58 -12.41 -38.83
CA GLU A 19 2.55 -12.62 -37.74
C GLU A 19 3.74 -11.64 -37.84
N ARG A 20 4.23 -11.37 -39.05
CA ARG A 20 5.30 -10.39 -39.29
C ARG A 20 4.84 -8.97 -38.96
N ILE A 21 3.60 -8.60 -39.32
CA ILE A 21 3.02 -7.29 -38.99
C ILE A 21 2.90 -7.12 -37.47
N LEU A 22 2.37 -8.13 -36.76
CA LEU A 22 2.25 -8.10 -35.30
C LEU A 22 3.60 -7.91 -34.63
N THR A 23 4.61 -8.67 -35.04
CA THR A 23 5.98 -8.56 -34.53
C THR A 23 6.56 -7.15 -34.76
N SER A 24 6.32 -6.57 -35.95
CA SER A 24 6.75 -5.20 -36.26
C SER A 24 6.06 -4.14 -35.38
N LEU A 25 4.77 -4.34 -35.08
CA LEU A 25 3.98 -3.42 -34.27
C LEU A 25 4.37 -3.51 -32.79
N GLU A 26 4.67 -4.71 -32.28
CA GLU A 26 5.20 -4.90 -30.93
C GLU A 26 6.55 -4.22 -30.76
N ASN A 27 7.46 -4.40 -31.72
CA ASN A 27 8.76 -3.72 -31.73
C ASN A 27 8.60 -2.20 -31.83
N LYS A 28 7.65 -1.70 -32.63
CA LYS A 28 7.35 -0.25 -32.75
C LYS A 28 6.70 0.31 -31.49
N LYS A 29 5.92 -0.50 -30.74
CA LYS A 29 5.33 -0.13 -29.44
C LYS A 29 6.40 -0.08 -28.35
N GLN A 30 7.34 -1.01 -28.34
CA GLN A 30 8.51 -0.99 -27.44
C GLN A 30 9.50 0.16 -27.76
N ALA A 31 9.70 0.47 -29.04
CA ALA A 31 10.48 1.65 -29.43
C ALA A 31 9.79 2.97 -29.00
N ARG A 32 8.47 3.07 -29.14
CA ARG A 32 7.68 4.23 -28.68
C ARG A 32 7.66 4.38 -27.15
N SER A 33 7.74 3.29 -26.38
CA SER A 33 7.86 3.39 -24.92
C SER A 33 9.23 3.88 -24.47
N ASN A 34 10.29 3.66 -25.27
CA ASN A 34 11.64 4.12 -24.93
C ASN A 34 11.93 5.57 -25.32
N THR A 35 11.23 6.15 -26.31
CA THR A 35 11.46 7.55 -26.75
C THR A 35 10.58 8.59 -26.03
N LYS A 36 9.55 8.18 -25.27
CA LYS A 36 8.62 9.10 -24.60
C LYS A 36 9.06 9.52 -23.17
N VAL A 37 10.36 9.46 -22.87
CA VAL A 37 10.93 9.84 -21.56
C VAL A 37 11.73 11.14 -21.67
N ILE A 38 11.18 12.18 -22.30
CA ILE A 38 11.64 13.56 -22.09
C ILE A 38 10.40 14.47 -22.22
N GLU A 39 10.13 15.25 -21.17
CA GLU A 39 9.12 16.32 -21.04
C GLU A 39 7.63 15.94 -20.88
N SER A 40 7.17 15.86 -19.63
CA SER A 40 6.41 16.93 -18.96
C SER A 40 5.73 16.41 -17.69
N ASP A 41 5.91 17.16 -16.60
CA ASP A 41 5.33 16.94 -15.28
C ASP A 41 3.81 16.75 -15.30
N VAL A 42 3.36 15.55 -14.94
CA VAL A 42 2.15 15.37 -14.12
C VAL A 42 2.45 14.30 -13.09
N VAL A 43 2.63 14.73 -11.85
CA VAL A 43 2.71 13.91 -10.65
C VAL A 43 1.48 13.01 -10.53
N ASN A 44 1.58 11.78 -11.04
CA ASN A 44 0.81 10.65 -10.56
C ASN A 44 1.62 9.39 -10.79
N ASP A 45 2.71 9.32 -10.03
CA ASP A 45 3.44 8.08 -9.84
C ASP A 45 2.56 7.17 -8.97
N VAL A 46 1.70 6.37 -9.61
CA VAL A 46 1.18 5.14 -9.00
C VAL A 46 2.37 4.19 -8.87
N VAL A 47 3.25 4.51 -7.92
CA VAL A 47 4.28 3.60 -7.43
C VAL A 47 3.51 2.44 -6.82
N THR A 48 3.36 1.36 -7.56
CA THR A 48 3.01 0.06 -6.99
C THR A 48 4.28 -0.46 -6.30
N PRO A 49 4.44 -0.29 -4.99
CA PRO A 49 5.67 -0.70 -4.34
C PRO A 49 5.65 -2.21 -4.19
N ASN A 50 6.67 -2.88 -4.74
CA ASN A 50 6.99 -4.29 -4.49
C ASN A 50 6.79 -4.63 -2.99
N SER A 51 6.15 -5.76 -2.66
CA SER A 51 5.78 -6.13 -1.29
C SER A 51 6.95 -6.09 -0.29
N LYS A 52 8.17 -6.41 -0.76
CA LYS A 52 9.42 -6.29 0.00
C LYS A 52 9.77 -4.84 0.36
N SER A 53 9.54 -3.88 -0.54
CA SER A 53 9.77 -2.46 -0.26
C SER A 53 8.73 -1.91 0.73
N LYS A 54 7.47 -2.37 0.69
CA LYS A 54 6.46 -2.01 1.71
C LYS A 54 6.87 -2.50 3.10
N ALA A 55 7.35 -3.73 3.24
CA ALA A 55 7.81 -4.26 4.53
C ALA A 55 9.01 -3.48 5.08
N LYS A 56 10.02 -3.22 4.24
CA LYS A 56 11.18 -2.39 4.62
C LYS A 56 10.77 -0.97 5.02
N ASN A 57 9.83 -0.36 4.29
CA ASN A 57 9.32 0.97 4.62
C ASN A 57 8.54 1.00 5.94
N ARG A 58 7.75 -0.05 6.24
CA ARG A 58 7.07 -0.17 7.55
C ARG A 58 8.07 -0.28 8.68
N ALA A 59 9.08 -1.12 8.55
CA ALA A 59 10.13 -1.27 9.57
C ALA A 59 10.90 0.04 9.78
N ALA A 60 11.27 0.74 8.70
CA ALA A 60 11.94 2.03 8.79
C ALA A 60 11.07 3.12 9.46
N ASN A 61 9.76 3.13 9.20
CA ASN A 61 8.84 4.07 9.85
C ASN A 61 8.68 3.76 11.34
N GLN A 62 8.61 2.48 11.71
CA GLN A 62 8.56 2.06 13.11
C GLN A 62 9.84 2.43 13.86
N ALA A 63 11.02 2.20 13.26
CA ALA A 63 12.30 2.59 13.84
C ALA A 63 12.43 4.11 14.02
N ALA A 64 11.96 4.90 13.03
CA ALA A 64 11.94 6.35 13.15
C ALA A 64 10.99 6.84 14.26
N LEU A 65 9.83 6.18 14.42
CA LEU A 65 8.88 6.50 15.49
C LEU A 65 9.46 6.15 16.87
N GLN A 66 10.10 4.99 17.00
CA GLN A 66 10.74 4.59 18.24
C GLN A 66 11.81 5.59 18.68
N LEU A 67 12.65 6.06 17.75
CA LEU A 67 13.63 7.11 18.03
C LEU A 67 12.99 8.39 18.58
N LEU A 68 11.83 8.80 18.05
CA LEU A 68 11.11 9.97 18.55
C LEU A 68 10.49 9.74 19.93
N MET A 69 10.00 8.53 20.22
CA MET A 69 9.52 8.15 21.55
C MET A 69 10.63 8.16 22.59
N ASP A 70 11.82 7.68 22.22
CA ASP A 70 12.98 7.66 23.10
C ASP A 70 13.50 9.08 23.37
N THR A 71 13.44 9.97 22.38
CA THR A 71 13.92 11.36 22.50
C THR A 71 12.90 12.26 23.22
N TYR A 72 11.60 12.07 22.99
CA TYR A 72 10.53 12.90 23.55
C TYR A 72 9.41 12.03 24.14
N PRO A 73 9.67 11.35 25.28
CA PRO A 73 8.71 10.42 25.89
C PRO A 73 7.44 11.11 26.40
N GLN A 74 7.51 12.40 26.71
CA GLN A 74 6.35 13.20 27.14
C GLN A 74 5.36 13.41 25.99
N VAL A 75 5.84 13.49 24.75
CA VAL A 75 5.02 13.86 23.59
C VAL A 75 4.56 12.63 22.82
N PHE A 76 5.50 11.71 22.58
CA PHE A 76 5.24 10.49 21.83
C PHE A 76 5.21 9.31 22.79
N SER A 77 4.02 8.73 22.94
CA SER A 77 3.83 7.50 23.70
C SER A 77 3.06 6.49 22.87
N ARG A 78 3.38 5.20 23.05
CA ARG A 78 2.68 4.11 22.36
C ARG A 78 1.38 3.73 23.05
N GLU A 79 1.32 3.92 24.36
CA GLU A 79 0.17 3.56 25.19
C GLU A 79 -0.82 4.72 25.28
N ASN A 80 -0.31 5.92 25.59
CA ASN A 80 -1.11 7.12 25.80
C ASN A 80 -0.90 8.11 24.65
N VAL A 81 -1.51 7.82 23.51
CA VAL A 81 -1.45 8.72 22.34
C VAL A 81 -2.29 9.96 22.61
N ARG A 82 -1.69 11.14 22.52
CA ARG A 82 -2.35 12.44 22.72
C ARG A 82 -2.35 13.29 21.44
N PRO A 83 -3.31 14.22 21.26
CA PRO A 83 -3.32 15.15 20.13
C PRO A 83 -2.06 16.03 20.12
N LEU A 84 -1.40 16.14 18.97
CA LEU A 84 -0.20 16.96 18.83
C LEU A 84 -0.55 18.40 18.46
N LYS A 85 0.30 19.34 18.87
CA LYS A 85 0.28 20.73 18.40
C LYS A 85 0.35 20.80 16.87
N ILE A 86 -0.40 21.75 16.30
CA ILE A 86 -0.32 22.04 14.86
C ILE A 86 1.05 22.67 14.57
N GLY A 87 1.78 22.13 13.59
CA GLY A 87 3.13 22.59 13.28
C GLY A 87 4.25 21.99 14.15
N ILE A 88 3.96 20.96 14.96
CA ILE A 88 4.97 20.25 15.78
C ILE A 88 6.18 19.75 14.96
N GLN A 89 6.01 19.56 13.65
CA GLN A 89 7.11 19.18 12.77
C GLN A 89 8.22 20.23 12.73
N ASP A 90 7.86 21.51 12.70
CA ASP A 90 8.83 22.60 12.58
C ASP A 90 9.56 22.81 13.91
N ASP A 91 8.83 22.69 15.03
CA ASP A 91 9.41 22.66 16.37
C ASP A 91 10.44 21.52 16.51
N LEU A 92 10.12 20.31 15.99
CA LEU A 92 11.05 19.16 16.02
C LEU A 92 12.28 19.35 15.13
N ILE A 93 12.13 20.08 14.02
CA ILE A 93 13.26 20.41 13.14
C ILE A 93 14.14 21.47 13.81
N ALA A 94 13.56 22.44 14.52
CA ALA A 94 14.32 23.48 15.21
C ALA A 94 15.18 22.95 16.37
N ASP A 95 14.74 21.89 17.06
CA ASP A 95 15.53 21.25 18.13
C ASP A 95 16.71 20.41 17.58
N ASP A 96 16.72 20.08 16.28
CA ASP A 96 17.78 19.37 15.52
C ASP A 96 18.30 18.04 16.13
N LYS A 97 17.67 17.51 17.19
CA LYS A 97 18.02 16.23 17.84
C LYS A 97 17.80 15.01 16.93
N VAL A 98 16.88 15.12 15.97
CA VAL A 98 16.51 14.03 15.06
C VAL A 98 16.51 14.55 13.63
N ALA A 99 17.09 13.78 12.70
CA ALA A 99 17.12 14.16 11.29
C ALA A 99 15.69 14.35 10.70
N LYS A 100 15.49 15.44 9.95
CA LYS A 100 14.23 15.83 9.28
C LYS A 100 13.51 14.68 8.55
N ASN A 101 14.27 13.83 7.85
CA ASN A 101 13.71 12.68 7.13
C ASN A 101 13.07 11.65 8.08
N LYS A 102 13.67 11.41 9.24
CA LYS A 102 13.13 10.49 10.24
C LYS A 102 11.88 11.08 10.90
N ILE A 103 11.89 12.38 11.20
CA ILE A 103 10.74 13.10 11.76
C ILE A 103 9.52 12.94 10.86
N LYS A 104 9.65 13.28 9.56
CA LYS A 104 8.54 13.15 8.60
C LYS A 104 8.00 11.73 8.51
N ARG A 105 8.88 10.72 8.46
CA ARG A 105 8.48 9.31 8.37
C ARG A 105 7.72 8.84 9.60
N ALA A 106 8.20 9.21 10.79
CA ALA A 106 7.57 8.86 12.04
C ALA A 106 6.20 9.53 12.21
N LEU A 107 6.13 10.85 12.01
CA LEU A 107 4.88 11.61 12.10
C LEU A 107 3.81 11.07 11.14
N ALA A 108 4.20 10.76 9.89
CA ALA A 108 3.30 10.18 8.92
C ALA A 108 2.69 8.85 9.37
N SER A 109 3.43 8.04 10.14
CA SER A 109 2.91 6.77 10.69
C SER A 109 2.11 6.98 11.98
N TYR A 110 2.54 7.90 12.85
CA TYR A 110 1.93 8.13 14.16
C TYR A 110 0.55 8.77 14.05
N VAL A 111 0.43 9.85 13.29
CA VAL A 111 -0.83 10.61 13.13
C VAL A 111 -1.88 9.82 12.36
N ARG A 112 -1.47 8.87 11.51
CA ARG A 112 -2.39 8.00 10.75
C ARG A 112 -2.79 6.74 11.52
N ALA A 113 -2.26 6.52 12.73
CA ALA A 113 -2.60 5.36 13.53
C ALA A 113 -4.03 5.49 14.09
N PRO A 114 -4.80 4.39 14.21
CA PRO A 114 -6.14 4.43 14.76
C PRO A 114 -6.17 4.90 16.22
N GLN A 115 -5.08 4.72 16.97
CA GLN A 115 -4.95 5.25 18.34
C GLN A 115 -4.94 6.78 18.37
N TYR A 116 -4.31 7.43 17.38
CA TYR A 116 -4.28 8.88 17.28
C TYR A 116 -5.66 9.46 16.97
N PHE A 117 -6.41 8.85 16.04
CA PHE A 117 -7.79 9.27 15.78
C PHE A 117 -8.72 9.10 16.98
N ARG A 118 -8.41 8.20 17.93
CA ARG A 118 -9.20 8.05 19.18
C ARG A 118 -8.93 9.15 20.20
N SER A 119 -7.74 9.75 20.18
CA SER A 119 -7.38 10.82 21.10
C SER A 119 -7.88 12.19 20.65
N LEU A 120 -8.20 12.34 19.35
CA LEU A 120 -8.86 13.53 18.79
C LEU A 120 -10.33 13.59 19.21
N GLN A 121 -10.56 14.04 20.44
CA GLN A 121 -11.87 14.36 20.99
C GLN A 121 -12.07 15.88 21.02
N GLU A 122 -13.30 16.33 20.89
CA GLU A 122 -13.63 17.76 20.96
C GLU A 122 -13.20 18.33 22.30
N GLY A 123 -12.49 19.46 22.27
CA GLY A 123 -11.96 20.11 23.48
C GLY A 123 -10.75 19.43 24.10
N ALA A 124 -10.19 18.38 23.48
CA ALA A 124 -8.95 17.78 23.94
C ALA A 124 -7.77 18.74 23.73
N ASP A 125 -6.96 18.92 24.78
CA ASP A 125 -5.76 19.75 24.71
C ASP A 125 -4.69 19.09 23.85
N ARG A 126 -4.10 19.89 22.97
CA ARG A 126 -2.97 19.50 22.14
C ARG A 126 -1.69 19.68 22.92
N ILE A 127 -0.76 18.75 22.80
CA ILE A 127 0.54 18.85 23.48
C ILE A 127 1.63 19.38 22.54
N ASP A 128 2.48 20.24 23.08
CA ASP A 128 3.70 20.71 22.40
C ASP A 128 4.92 19.83 22.73
N LEU A 129 6.13 20.28 22.37
CA LEU A 129 7.38 19.56 22.66
C LEU A 129 7.78 19.54 24.13
N ALA A 130 7.38 20.55 24.90
CA ALA A 130 7.61 20.63 26.33
C ALA A 130 6.60 19.77 27.12
N GLY A 131 5.51 19.37 26.48
CA GLY A 131 4.40 18.65 27.11
C GLY A 131 3.30 19.57 27.63
N GLU A 132 3.35 20.84 27.28
CA GLU A 132 2.36 21.85 27.65
C GLU A 132 1.18 21.88 26.68
N ALA A 133 0.04 22.37 27.16
CA ALA A 133 -1.16 22.53 26.35
C ALA A 133 -0.99 23.68 25.33
N SER A 134 -0.99 23.35 24.04
CA SER A 134 -0.84 24.27 22.92
C SER A 134 -2.03 24.17 21.96
N GLY A 135 -3.17 24.66 22.42
CA GLY A 135 -4.42 24.72 21.67
C GLY A 135 -5.31 23.50 21.88
N GLN A 136 -6.49 23.51 21.25
CA GLN A 136 -7.52 22.49 21.44
C GLN A 136 -7.96 21.89 20.11
N VAL A 137 -8.48 20.67 20.17
CA VAL A 137 -9.09 19.99 19.02
C VAL A 137 -10.49 20.53 18.79
N THR A 138 -10.78 20.96 17.55
CA THR A 138 -12.10 21.49 17.20
C THR A 138 -13.13 20.38 17.00
N ALA A 139 -14.41 20.72 17.09
CA ALA A 139 -15.51 19.77 16.86
C ALA A 139 -15.44 19.11 15.47
N GLU A 140 -15.10 19.89 14.44
CA GLU A 140 -14.95 19.41 13.06
C GLU A 140 -13.83 18.37 12.93
N GLU A 141 -12.68 18.62 13.56
CA GLU A 141 -11.56 17.69 13.56
C GLU A 141 -11.90 16.39 14.28
N ALA A 142 -12.62 16.48 15.40
CA ALA A 142 -13.10 15.31 16.14
C ALA A 142 -14.12 14.49 15.34
N GLU A 143 -15.03 15.14 14.61
CA GLU A 143 -15.97 14.44 13.72
C GLU A 143 -15.25 13.73 12.57
N HIS A 144 -14.30 14.42 11.92
CA HIS A 144 -13.50 13.81 10.87
C HIS A 144 -12.69 12.60 11.39
N ALA A 145 -12.11 12.70 12.59
CA ALA A 145 -11.41 11.60 13.24
C ALA A 145 -12.33 10.39 13.50
N LYS A 146 -13.56 10.63 14.00
CA LYS A 146 -14.58 9.58 14.16
C LYS A 146 -14.92 8.91 12.83
N GLY A 147 -15.05 9.69 11.75
CA GLY A 147 -15.27 9.17 10.39
C GLY A 147 -14.14 8.25 9.92
N LYS A 148 -12.89 8.68 10.09
CA LYS A 148 -11.71 7.88 9.74
C LYS A 148 -11.59 6.59 10.55
N LEU A 149 -11.97 6.63 11.83
CA LEU A 149 -11.97 5.44 12.66
C LEU A 149 -13.01 4.41 12.19
N LYS A 150 -14.20 4.86 11.78
CA LYS A 150 -15.23 3.99 11.17
C LYS A 150 -14.72 3.33 9.89
N GLU A 151 -14.12 4.11 8.99
CA GLU A 151 -13.52 3.64 7.73
C GLU A 151 -12.45 2.56 7.99
N PHE A 152 -11.57 2.80 8.97
CA PHE A 152 -10.54 1.84 9.37
C PHE A 152 -11.13 0.53 9.89
N HIS A 153 -12.15 0.61 10.75
CA HIS A 153 -12.82 -0.58 11.28
C HIS A 153 -13.55 -1.37 10.19
N GLN A 154 -14.18 -0.68 9.23
CA GLN A 154 -14.83 -1.33 8.09
C GLN A 154 -13.83 -2.05 7.20
N ARG A 155 -12.77 -1.35 6.76
CA ARG A 155 -11.69 -1.94 5.96
C ARG A 155 -11.08 -3.17 6.64
N ARG A 156 -10.89 -3.13 7.96
CA ARG A 156 -10.38 -4.29 8.71
C ARG A 156 -11.32 -5.48 8.66
N ARG A 157 -12.63 -5.27 8.82
CA ARG A 157 -13.63 -6.36 8.73
C ARG A 157 -13.68 -6.96 7.33
N ASP A 158 -13.60 -6.14 6.30
CA ASP A 158 -13.66 -6.61 4.91
C ASP A 158 -12.41 -7.45 4.56
N LEU A 159 -11.22 -6.98 4.93
CA LEU A 159 -9.98 -7.77 4.81
C LEU A 159 -10.02 -9.09 5.57
N GLN A 160 -10.62 -9.12 6.77
CA GLN A 160 -10.79 -10.35 7.54
C GLN A 160 -11.71 -11.34 6.82
N ARG A 161 -12.85 -10.88 6.31
CA ARG A 161 -13.79 -11.72 5.54
C ARG A 161 -13.16 -12.27 4.26
N GLU A 162 -12.38 -11.46 3.56
CA GLU A 162 -11.65 -11.90 2.35
C GLU A 162 -10.60 -12.95 2.69
N ALA A 163 -9.81 -12.74 3.74
CA ALA A 163 -8.82 -13.72 4.19
C ALA A 163 -9.47 -15.05 4.62
N GLU A 164 -10.61 -15.00 5.31
CA GLU A 164 -11.38 -16.20 5.69
C GLU A 164 -11.93 -16.95 4.47
N LYS A 165 -12.44 -16.23 3.47
CA LYS A 165 -12.90 -16.83 2.19
C LYS A 165 -11.74 -17.51 1.46
N GLN A 166 -10.61 -16.83 1.31
CA GLN A 166 -9.41 -17.38 0.67
C GLN A 166 -8.90 -18.62 1.39
N LYS A 167 -8.84 -18.58 2.74
CA LYS A 167 -8.45 -19.75 3.54
C LYS A 167 -9.39 -20.93 3.31
N ARG A 168 -10.71 -20.69 3.27
CA ARG A 168 -11.70 -21.76 3.00
C ARG A 168 -11.58 -22.33 1.59
N GLU A 169 -11.26 -21.51 0.60
CA GLU A 169 -11.01 -21.94 -0.77
C GLU A 169 -9.71 -22.77 -0.86
N GLN A 170 -8.64 -22.33 -0.19
CA GLN A 170 -7.39 -23.07 -0.09
C GLN A 170 -7.62 -24.44 0.56
N GLU A 171 -8.29 -24.51 1.71
CA GLU A 171 -8.62 -25.78 2.38
C GLU A 171 -9.46 -26.72 1.50
N LYS A 172 -10.40 -26.18 0.72
CA LYS A 172 -11.17 -26.98 -0.25
C LYS A 172 -10.28 -27.51 -1.38
N SER A 173 -9.40 -26.67 -1.91
CA SER A 173 -8.48 -27.04 -2.98
C SER A 173 -7.49 -28.12 -2.53
N GLU A 174 -6.98 -28.01 -1.30
CA GLU A 174 -6.10 -29.01 -0.68
C GLU A 174 -6.83 -30.34 -0.43
N ARG A 175 -8.10 -30.29 0.02
CA ARG A 175 -8.92 -31.51 0.16
C ARG A 175 -9.14 -32.20 -1.18
N LEU A 176 -9.42 -31.42 -2.23
CA LEU A 176 -9.61 -31.93 -3.59
C LEU A 176 -8.31 -32.53 -4.14
N SER A 177 -7.17 -31.86 -3.96
CA SER A 177 -5.87 -32.39 -4.41
C SER A 177 -5.50 -33.69 -3.71
N ASN A 178 -5.67 -33.74 -2.38
CA ASN A 178 -5.41 -34.96 -1.60
C ASN A 178 -6.33 -36.10 -2.04
N LYS A 179 -7.59 -35.81 -2.36
CA LYS A 179 -8.52 -36.83 -2.86
C LYS A 179 -8.14 -37.34 -4.24
N LEU A 180 -7.70 -36.46 -5.14
CA LEU A 180 -7.20 -36.83 -6.46
C LEU A 180 -5.96 -37.71 -6.36
N GLU A 181 -5.01 -37.35 -5.49
CA GLU A 181 -3.80 -38.13 -5.26
C GLU A 181 -4.12 -39.55 -4.76
N GLN A 182 -5.05 -39.67 -3.81
CA GLN A 182 -5.56 -40.98 -3.37
C GLN A 182 -6.11 -41.81 -4.53
N LEU A 183 -6.96 -41.22 -5.39
CA LEU A 183 -7.56 -41.93 -6.52
C LEU A 183 -6.52 -42.37 -7.56
N VAL A 184 -5.54 -41.52 -7.86
CA VAL A 184 -4.45 -41.87 -8.79
C VAL A 184 -3.60 -43.02 -8.23
N SER A 185 -3.36 -43.04 -6.91
CA SER A 185 -2.62 -44.14 -6.28
C SER A 185 -3.35 -45.47 -6.31
N LEU A 186 -4.68 -45.45 -6.18
CA LEU A 186 -5.56 -46.63 -6.24
C LEU A 186 -5.62 -47.24 -7.65
N ASN A 187 -5.54 -46.42 -8.69
CA ASN A 187 -5.65 -46.86 -10.10
C ASN A 187 -4.30 -47.30 -10.70
N ARG A 188 -3.19 -47.15 -9.96
CA ARG A 188 -1.85 -47.59 -10.37
C ARG A 188 -1.48 -49.00 -9.86
N ARG A 189 -2.37 -49.66 -9.10
CA ARG A 189 -2.26 -51.06 -8.70
C ARG A 189 -3.18 -51.91 -9.56
#